data_AF-A0A069DMY6-F1
#
_entry.id   AF-A0A069DMY6-F1
#
_cell.length_a   1.000
_cell.length_b   1.000
_cell.length_c   1.000
_cell.angle_alpha   90.00
_cell.angle_beta   90.00
_cell.angle_gamma   90.00
#
_symmetry.space_group_name_H-M   'P 1'
#
loop_
_entity.id
_entity.type
_entity.pdbx_description
1 polymer ?
#
loop_
_entity_poly.entity_id
_entity_poly.type
_entity_poly.pdbx_seq_one_letter_code
_entity_poly.pdbx_strand_id
1 'polypeptide(L)' 'MASSRLKGWKYVLFMTGIVGSIGAATYPIIIRPMLYTEEYKKIQAVTRKNIKQEDIQPGNMKIWSDPFGRDKK' A
#
# COMPACT_ATOMS: atom_id res chain seq x y z
N MET A 1 19.74 -2.79 -40.75
CA MET A 1 19.64 -2.50 -39.30
C MET A 1 19.75 -3.81 -38.54
N ALA A 2 20.80 -4.00 -37.73
CA ALA A 2 20.94 -5.22 -36.93
C ALA A 2 19.86 -5.24 -35.83
N SER A 3 19.04 -6.29 -35.80
CA SER A 3 18.03 -6.49 -34.76
C SER A 3 18.74 -6.95 -33.47
N SER A 4 18.93 -6.01 -32.55
CA SER A 4 19.50 -6.27 -31.22
C SER A 4 18.48 -7.00 -30.34
N ARG A 5 18.23 -8.28 -30.60
CA ARG A 5 17.34 -9.10 -29.77
C ARG A 5 17.99 -9.39 -28.42
N LEU A 6 17.39 -8.91 -27.33
CA LEU A 6 17.77 -9.30 -25.97
C LEU A 6 17.48 -10.79 -25.78
N LYS A 7 18.48 -11.58 -25.41
CA LYS A 7 18.38 -13.02 -25.17
C LYS A 7 19.19 -13.42 -23.93
N GLY A 8 18.80 -14.53 -23.33
CA GLY A 8 19.49 -15.11 -22.16
C GLY A 8 19.62 -14.10 -21.02
N TRP A 9 20.81 -14.01 -20.43
CA TRP A 9 21.08 -13.15 -19.27
C TRP A 9 20.76 -11.68 -19.49
N LYS A 10 21.00 -11.13 -20.69
CA LYS A 10 20.72 -9.72 -21.00
C LYS A 10 19.23 -9.39 -20.93
N TYR A 11 18.37 -10.33 -21.34
CA TYR A 11 16.93 -10.18 -21.24
C TYR A 11 16.47 -10.24 -19.78
N VAL A 12 16.99 -11.20 -19.01
CA VAL A 12 16.68 -11.33 -17.58
C VAL A 12 17.07 -10.05 -16.84
N LEU A 13 18.28 -9.54 -17.03
CA LEU A 13 18.75 -8.30 -16.41
C LEU A 13 17.85 -7.10 -16.74
N PHE A 14 17.38 -7.01 -18.00
CA PHE A 14 16.47 -5.94 -18.41
C PHE A 14 15.12 -6.05 -17.70
N MET A 15 14.53 -7.26 -17.65
CA MET A 15 13.24 -7.49 -17.01
C MET A 15 13.31 -7.29 -15.49
N THR A 16 14.36 -7.76 -14.83
CA THR A 16 14.56 -7.54 -13.39
C THR A 16 14.79 -6.07 -13.10
N GLY A 17 15.49 -5.33 -13.97
CA GLY A 17 15.61 -3.89 -13.90
C GLY A 17 14.25 -3.20 -13.90
N ILE A 18 13.37 -3.54 -14.85
CA ILE A 18 12.02 -2.96 -14.93
C ILE A 18 11.20 -3.28 -13.68
N VAL A 19 11.10 -4.56 -13.30
CA VAL A 19 10.30 -4.98 -12.14
C VAL A 19 10.86 -4.37 -10.85
N GLY A 20 12.19 -4.33 -10.72
CA GLY A 20 12.89 -3.69 -9.60
C GLY A 20 12.62 -2.20 -9.52
N SER A 21 12.64 -1.49 -10.65
CA SER A 21 12.31 -0.06 -10.71
C SER A 21 10.85 0.19 -10.31
N ILE A 22 9.91 -0.63 -10.78
CA ILE A 22 8.49 -0.53 -10.37
C ILE A 22 8.36 -0.78 -8.87
N GLY A 23 9.00 -1.84 -8.35
CA GLY A 23 9.00 -2.16 -6.92
C GLY A 23 9.58 -1.01 -6.08
N ALA A 24 10.70 -0.43 -6.49
CA ALA A 24 11.32 0.70 -5.79
C ALA A 24 10.44 1.95 -5.82
N ALA A 25 9.84 2.27 -6.97
CA ALA A 25 8.95 3.43 -7.11
C ALA A 25 7.66 3.27 -6.28
N THR A 26 7.13 2.05 -6.18
CA THR A 26 5.89 1.75 -5.45
C THR A 26 6.12 1.45 -3.96
N TYR A 27 7.35 1.21 -3.52
CA TYR A 27 7.71 0.90 -2.14
C TYR A 27 7.11 1.87 -1.10
N PRO A 28 7.24 3.21 -1.22
CA PRO A 28 6.70 4.14 -0.23
C PRO A 28 5.17 4.17 -0.19
N ILE A 29 4.48 3.69 -1.24
CA ILE A 29 3.02 3.74 -1.39
C ILE A 29 2.38 2.44 -0.86
N ILE A 30 3.02 1.30 -1.11
CA ILE A 30 2.45 -0.02 -0.80
C ILE A 30 3.10 -0.60 0.46
N ILE A 31 4.42 -0.81 0.42
CA ILE A 31 5.11 -1.61 1.43
C ILE A 31 5.35 -0.81 2.71
N ARG A 32 5.86 0.43 2.59
CA ARG A 32 6.15 1.27 3.76
C ARG A 32 4.94 1.48 4.68
N PRO A 33 3.73 1.85 4.21
CA PRO A 33 2.58 2.01 5.10
C PRO A 33 2.12 0.70 5.76
N MET A 34 2.35 -0.44 5.11
CA MET A 34 2.04 -1.75 5.68
C MET A 34 3.03 -2.15 6.80
N LEU A 35 4.32 -1.82 6.66
CA LEU A 35 5.34 -2.13 7.67
C LEU A 35 5.34 -1.15 8.85
N TYR A 36 4.94 0.10 8.61
CA TYR A 36 5.03 1.18 9.61
C TYR A 36 3.65 1.78 9.91
N THR A 37 2.69 0.95 10.29
CA THR A 37 1.30 1.37 10.53
C THR A 37 1.13 2.37 11.68
N GLU A 38 2.04 2.38 12.64
CA GLU A 38 1.92 3.16 13.88
C GLU A 38 1.85 4.68 13.64
N GLU A 39 2.61 5.19 12.65
CA GLU A 39 2.55 6.61 12.28
C GLU A 39 1.15 6.98 11.76
N TYR A 40 0.60 6.14 10.87
CA TYR A 40 -0.73 6.34 10.29
C TYR A 40 -1.85 6.21 11.34
N LYS A 41 -1.74 5.26 12.27
CA LYS A 41 -2.68 5.14 13.40
C LYS A 41 -2.65 6.40 14.28
N LYS A 42 -1.47 6.95 14.58
CA LYS A 42 -1.34 8.19 15.36
C LYS A 42 -1.98 9.39 14.65
N ILE A 43 -1.67 9.56 13.36
CA ILE A 43 -2.28 10.62 12.55
C ILE A 43 -3.80 10.47 12.55
N GLN A 44 -4.30 9.25 12.33
CA GLN A 44 -5.73 8.96 12.30
C GLN A 44 -6.42 9.24 13.64
N ALA A 45 -5.80 8.88 14.77
CA ALA A 45 -6.33 9.14 16.10
C ALA A 45 -6.52 10.64 16.38
N VAL A 46 -5.59 11.47 15.88
CA VAL A 46 -5.69 12.93 16.00
C VAL A 46 -6.77 13.49 15.06
N THR A 47 -6.71 13.15 13.76
CA THR A 47 -7.62 13.69 12.75
C THR A 47 -9.08 13.26 12.96
N ARG A 48 -9.32 12.10 13.58
CA ARG A 48 -10.67 11.52 13.78
C ARG A 48 -11.16 11.53 15.23
N LYS A 49 -10.49 12.27 16.11
CA LYS A 49 -10.83 12.31 17.55
C LYS A 49 -12.31 12.63 17.85
N ASN A 50 -12.95 13.46 17.02
CA ASN A 50 -14.33 13.90 17.21
C ASN A 50 -15.32 13.24 16.24
N ILE A 51 -14.91 12.15 15.56
CA ILE A 51 -15.74 11.46 14.57
C ILE A 51 -16.14 10.10 15.14
N LYS A 52 -17.44 9.93 15.41
CA LYS A 52 -18.06 8.62 15.64
C LYS A 52 -18.27 7.95 14.28
N GLN A 53 -17.36 7.08 13.90
CA GLN A 53 -17.36 6.47 12.57
C GLN A 53 -18.58 5.56 12.35
N GLU A 54 -19.15 5.04 13.43
CA GLU A 54 -20.36 4.22 13.45
C GLU A 54 -21.58 5.01 12.99
N ASP A 55 -21.63 6.31 13.30
CA ASP A 55 -22.76 7.19 12.98
C ASP A 55 -22.74 7.63 11.51
N ILE A 56 -21.57 7.59 10.86
CA ILE A 56 -21.42 7.91 9.43
C ILE A 56 -21.88 6.76 8.55
N GLN A 57 -21.74 5.53 9.03
CA GLN A 57 -21.95 4.35 8.22
C GLN A 57 -23.36 3.77 8.41
N PRO A 58 -24.04 3.34 7.32
CA PRO A 58 -25.29 2.62 7.45
C PRO A 58 -25.10 1.34 8.27
N GLY A 59 -26.09 1.01 9.11
CA GLY A 59 -25.95 0.06 10.22
C GLY A 59 -25.44 -1.34 9.86
N ASN A 60 -24.66 -1.91 10.80
CA ASN A 60 -24.12 -3.27 10.86
C ASN A 60 -23.07 -3.67 9.79
N MET A 61 -22.49 -2.70 9.08
CA MET A 61 -21.39 -2.94 8.14
C MET A 61 -20.01 -2.77 8.78
N LYS A 62 -18.99 -3.43 8.21
CA LYS A 62 -17.59 -3.21 8.58
C LYS A 62 -17.20 -1.78 8.21
N ILE A 63 -16.54 -1.09 9.15
CA ILE A 63 -16.13 0.30 9.00
C ILE A 63 -14.96 0.43 8.03
N TRP A 64 -15.26 0.78 6.77
CA TRP A 64 -14.29 0.90 5.67
C TRP A 64 -13.35 2.12 5.79
N SER A 65 -13.73 3.12 6.58
CA SER A 65 -12.85 4.27 6.87
C SER A 65 -11.66 3.91 7.74
N ASP A 66 -11.75 2.80 8.48
CA ASP A 66 -10.67 2.26 9.30
C ASP A 66 -10.02 1.05 8.61
N PRO A 67 -8.88 1.25 7.90
CA PRO A 67 -8.21 0.18 7.18
C PRO A 67 -7.51 -0.83 8.11
N PHE A 68 -7.31 -0.49 9.39
CA PHE A 68 -6.65 -1.39 10.35
C PHE A 68 -7.61 -2.40 10.96
N GLY A 69 -8.91 -2.11 10.89
CA GLY A 69 -9.94 -2.90 11.53
C GLY A 69 -9.91 -2.75 13.04
N ARG A 70 -10.93 -3.30 13.68
CA ARG A 70 -11.05 -3.34 15.13
C ARG A 70 -11.10 -4.78 15.54
N ASP A 71 -10.33 -5.13 16.56
CA ASP A 71 -10.46 -6.43 17.19
C ASP A 71 -11.89 -6.56 17.70
N LYS A 72 -12.57 -7.65 17.30
CA LYS A 72 -13.87 -8.01 17.87
C LYS A 72 -13.61 -8.47 19.30
N LYS A 73 -13.65 -7.54 20.26
CA LYS A 73 -13.88 -7.88 21.66
C LYS A 73 -15.34 -8.22 21.87
#